data_AF-A0A847IYB5-F1
#
_entry.id   AF-A0A847IYB5-F1
#
_cell.length_a   1.000
_cell.length_b   1.000
_cell.length_c   1.000
_cell.angle_alpha   90.00
_cell.angle_beta   90.00
_cell.angle_gamma   90.00
#
_symmetry.space_group_name_H-M   'P 1'
#
loop_
_entity.id
_entity.type
_entity.pdbx_description
1 polymer ?
#
loop_
_entity_poly.entity_id
_entity_poly.type
_entity_poly.pdbx_seq_one_letter_code
_entity_poly.pdbx_strand_id
1 'polypeptide(L)'
;MVQMKAQISALQSATPVIIIQEITQTLTPTPIFTPTITNTPAPTNTPSPTSDPLKRAKGDGFYLVGVDIAPGVWRSSGTGDRCYWAVTRANGDIIDNHFGMSGGTAYVSTAGFQVQFESCGIWTFVQDP
;
A
#
# COMPACT_ATOMS: atom_id res chain seq x y z
N MET A 1 71.46 59.34 -55.94
CA MET A 1 70.97 58.86 -54.64
C MET A 1 70.90 60.05 -53.68
N VAL A 2 70.11 59.93 -52.60
CA VAL A 2 69.74 60.94 -51.56
C VAL A 2 68.42 61.66 -51.91
N GLN A 3 67.24 61.10 -51.63
CA GLN A 3 66.49 61.02 -50.35
C GLN A 3 65.97 62.39 -49.85
N MET A 4 64.80 62.81 -50.34
CA MET A 4 63.93 63.76 -49.65
C MET A 4 62.92 62.96 -48.81
N LYS A 5 63.09 62.98 -47.49
CA LYS A 5 62.11 62.45 -46.54
C LYS A 5 60.90 63.40 -46.52
N ALA A 6 59.79 62.94 -47.08
CA ALA A 6 58.50 63.60 -46.93
C ALA A 6 57.89 63.27 -45.56
N GLN A 7 57.43 64.32 -44.90
CA GLN A 7 56.74 64.29 -43.62
C GLN A 7 55.32 63.75 -43.77
N ILE A 8 54.79 63.11 -42.73
CA ILE A 8 53.35 63.17 -42.46
C ILE A 8 53.18 63.33 -40.95
N SER A 9 52.78 64.54 -40.52
CA SER A 9 52.16 64.76 -39.21
C SER A 9 50.86 63.96 -39.15
N ALA A 10 50.74 63.12 -38.13
CA ALA A 10 49.52 62.36 -37.88
C ALA A 10 48.40 63.31 -37.43
N LEU A 11 47.33 63.38 -38.22
CA LEU A 11 46.07 63.99 -37.78
C LEU A 11 45.43 63.07 -36.75
N GLN A 12 45.35 63.50 -35.50
CA GLN A 12 44.78 62.72 -34.41
C GLN A 12 43.26 62.65 -34.57
N SER A 13 42.77 61.49 -35.01
CA SER A 13 41.34 61.23 -35.17
C SER A 13 40.70 61.03 -33.79
N ALA A 14 39.95 62.02 -33.30
CA ALA A 14 39.18 61.90 -32.07
C ALA A 14 37.83 61.24 -32.36
N THR A 15 37.65 59.99 -31.95
CA THR A 15 36.36 59.28 -32.01
C THR A 15 35.46 59.74 -30.86
N PRO A 16 34.19 60.12 -31.12
CA PRO A 16 33.27 60.49 -30.03
C PRO A 16 32.89 59.25 -29.22
N VAL A 17 33.02 59.34 -27.89
CA VAL A 17 32.61 58.30 -26.93
C VAL A 17 31.13 58.49 -26.61
N ILE A 18 30.29 57.52 -26.97
CA ILE A 18 28.86 57.50 -26.62
C ILE A 18 28.73 56.89 -25.23
N ILE A 19 28.27 57.66 -24.25
CA ILE A 19 28.02 57.18 -22.88
C ILE A 19 26.57 56.70 -22.81
N ILE A 20 26.37 55.39 -22.74
CA ILE A 20 25.05 54.77 -22.58
C ILE A 20 24.84 54.57 -21.08
N GLN A 21 23.82 55.20 -20.51
CA GLN A 21 23.49 55.07 -19.08
C GLN A 21 22.51 53.91 -18.91
N GLU A 22 23.01 52.78 -18.42
CA GLU A 22 22.23 51.55 -18.26
C GLU A 22 21.43 51.60 -16.94
N ILE A 23 20.11 51.80 -17.05
CA ILE A 23 19.20 51.84 -15.90
C ILE A 23 18.88 50.41 -15.46
N THR A 24 19.57 49.94 -14.42
CA THR A 24 19.37 48.61 -13.83
C THR A 24 18.26 48.70 -12.78
N GLN A 25 17.23 47.86 -12.88
CA GLN A 25 16.16 47.81 -11.88
C GLN A 25 16.65 47.10 -10.62
N THR A 26 16.61 47.78 -9.48
CA THR A 26 16.89 47.18 -8.18
C THR A 26 15.66 46.43 -7.69
N LEU A 27 15.69 45.10 -7.73
CA LEU A 27 14.62 44.27 -7.18
C LEU A 27 14.69 44.27 -5.65
N THR A 28 13.64 44.77 -4.99
CA THR A 28 13.50 44.65 -3.54
C THR A 28 13.28 43.17 -3.17
N PRO A 29 14.12 42.56 -2.31
CA PRO A 29 13.93 41.17 -1.93
C PRO A 29 12.59 41.02 -1.18
N THR A 30 11.80 40.03 -1.59
CA THR A 30 10.57 39.62 -0.89
C THR A 30 10.93 39.17 0.54
N PRO A 31 10.15 39.55 1.58
CA PRO A 31 10.41 39.08 2.94
C PRO A 31 10.39 37.55 2.97
N ILE A 32 11.49 36.95 3.45
CA ILE A 32 11.60 35.51 3.62
C ILE A 32 10.81 35.14 4.87
N PHE A 33 9.80 34.28 4.73
CA PHE A 33 9.09 33.72 5.87
C PHE A 33 10.06 32.90 6.72
N THR A 34 10.11 33.19 8.02
CA THR A 34 10.84 32.37 9.00
C THR A 34 10.27 30.95 8.97
N PRO A 35 11.10 29.89 8.80
CA PRO A 35 10.59 28.52 8.82
C PRO A 35 9.91 28.26 10.17
N THR A 36 8.64 27.90 10.11
CA THR A 36 7.90 27.42 11.30
C THR A 36 8.58 26.13 11.77
N ILE A 37 8.84 26.04 13.07
CA ILE A 37 9.37 24.83 13.73
C ILE A 37 8.50 23.64 13.30
N THR A 38 9.08 22.74 12.51
CA THR A 38 8.40 21.52 12.08
C THR A 38 8.34 20.61 13.30
N ASN A 39 7.14 20.39 13.84
CA ASN A 39 6.95 19.38 14.87
C ASN A 39 7.47 18.05 14.32
N THR A 40 8.46 17.47 14.99
CA THR A 40 8.93 16.10 14.75
C THR A 40 7.71 15.19 14.62
N PRO A 41 7.54 14.42 13.54
CA PRO A 41 6.41 13.51 13.43
C PRO A 41 6.44 12.57 14.64
N ALA A 42 5.36 12.58 15.42
CA ALA A 42 5.15 11.61 16.48
C ALA A 42 5.30 10.19 15.87
N PRO A 43 5.84 9.20 16.61
CA PRO A 43 5.90 7.84 16.11
C PRO A 43 4.51 7.44 15.64
N THR A 44 4.39 7.15 14.34
CA THR A 44 3.17 6.62 13.77
C THR A 44 2.88 5.35 14.51
N ASN A 45 1.75 5.26 15.21
CA ASN A 45 1.30 4.01 15.82
C ASN A 45 1.31 2.97 14.70
N THR A 46 2.23 2.00 14.76
CA THR A 46 2.21 0.84 13.88
C THR A 46 0.81 0.26 13.97
N PRO A 47 0.04 0.15 12.87
CA PRO A 47 -1.27 -0.46 12.95
C PRO A 47 -1.09 -1.84 13.57
N SER A 48 -1.72 -2.04 14.73
CA SER A 48 -1.90 -3.38 15.29
C SER A 48 -2.48 -4.25 14.18
N PRO A 49 -2.01 -5.49 13.97
CA PRO A 49 -2.53 -6.33 12.90
C PRO A 49 -4.05 -6.40 13.03
N THR A 50 -4.75 -5.79 12.07
CA THR A 50 -6.20 -5.88 11.97
C THR A 50 -6.53 -7.35 11.77
N SER A 51 -7.06 -8.00 12.80
CA SER A 51 -7.51 -9.40 12.74
C SER A 51 -8.39 -9.60 11.51
N ASP A 52 -7.98 -10.48 10.60
CA ASP A 52 -8.73 -10.77 9.38
C ASP A 52 -10.15 -11.26 9.75
N PRO A 53 -11.21 -10.55 9.32
CA PRO A 53 -12.58 -10.94 9.65
C PRO A 53 -12.94 -12.34 9.14
N LEU A 54 -12.37 -12.78 8.01
CA LEU A 54 -12.62 -14.10 7.44
C LEU A 54 -12.06 -15.23 8.31
N LYS A 55 -10.98 -14.95 9.04
CA LYS A 55 -10.29 -15.90 9.94
C LYS A 55 -10.87 -15.91 11.37
N ARG A 56 -11.90 -15.10 11.65
CA ARG A 56 -12.61 -15.14 12.95
C ARG A 56 -13.26 -16.49 13.19
N ALA A 57 -13.29 -16.90 14.45
CA ALA A 57 -13.92 -18.13 14.88
C ALA A 57 -15.37 -18.24 14.38
N LYS A 58 -15.76 -19.46 13.97
CA LYS A 58 -17.09 -19.76 13.42
C LYS A 58 -17.78 -20.81 14.28
N GLY A 59 -19.10 -20.70 14.41
CA GLY A 59 -19.93 -21.73 15.03
C GLY A 59 -20.68 -22.52 13.97
N ASP A 60 -21.83 -23.05 14.35
CA ASP A 60 -22.76 -23.66 13.41
C ASP A 60 -23.32 -22.63 12.44
N GLY A 61 -23.52 -23.03 11.19
CA GLY A 61 -24.07 -22.19 10.14
C GLY A 61 -23.51 -22.50 8.76
N PHE A 62 -23.86 -21.64 7.81
CA PHE A 62 -23.39 -21.67 6.44
C PHE A 62 -22.57 -20.41 6.15
N TYR A 63 -21.39 -20.58 5.54
CA TYR A 63 -20.47 -19.49 5.28
C TYR A 63 -19.97 -19.56 3.85
N LEU A 64 -20.05 -18.45 3.10
CA LEU A 64 -19.48 -18.34 1.77
C LEU A 64 -17.95 -18.24 1.86
N VAL A 65 -17.25 -19.10 1.12
CA VAL A 65 -15.79 -19.14 1.12
C VAL A 65 -15.24 -17.89 0.42
N GLY A 66 -14.30 -17.21 1.07
CA GLY A 66 -13.73 -15.94 0.62
C GLY A 66 -14.57 -14.70 0.93
N VAL A 67 -15.78 -14.85 1.47
CA VAL A 67 -16.68 -13.74 1.82
C VAL A 67 -16.97 -13.71 3.33
N ASP A 68 -17.33 -14.86 3.89
CA ASP A 68 -17.65 -15.00 5.32
C ASP A 68 -16.58 -15.80 6.07
N ILE A 69 -15.89 -16.70 5.36
CA ILE A 69 -14.86 -17.59 5.91
C ILE A 69 -13.65 -17.68 4.99
N ALA A 70 -12.44 -17.67 5.56
CA ALA A 70 -11.22 -17.83 4.79
C ALA A 70 -11.07 -19.29 4.31
N PRO A 71 -10.62 -19.54 3.06
CA PRO A 71 -10.12 -20.84 2.69
C PRO A 71 -8.89 -21.19 3.54
N GLY A 72 -8.64 -22.48 3.75
CA GLY A 72 -7.55 -22.98 4.59
C GLY A 72 -8.03 -23.98 5.63
N VAL A 73 -7.21 -24.18 6.65
CA VAL A 73 -7.42 -25.22 7.66
C VAL A 73 -8.11 -24.64 8.89
N TRP A 74 -9.17 -25.30 9.32
CA TRP A 74 -9.96 -24.94 10.49
C TRP A 74 -9.98 -26.08 11.50
N ARG A 75 -9.89 -25.77 12.79
CA ARG A 75 -9.89 -26.74 13.89
C ARG A 75 -11.12 -26.57 14.77
N SER A 76 -11.90 -27.64 14.96
CA SER A 76 -13.10 -27.63 15.79
C SER A 76 -12.76 -27.86 17.27
N SER A 77 -13.35 -27.09 18.18
CA SER A 77 -13.25 -27.32 19.63
C SER A 77 -14.32 -28.25 20.19
N GLY A 78 -15.23 -28.78 19.36
CA GLY A 78 -16.32 -29.64 19.83
C GLY A 78 -15.85 -30.99 20.35
N THR A 79 -16.68 -31.62 21.19
CA THR A 79 -16.43 -32.92 21.83
C THR A 79 -17.55 -33.95 21.59
N GLY A 80 -18.56 -33.62 20.79
CA GLY A 80 -19.68 -34.50 20.48
C GLY A 80 -19.36 -35.55 19.40
N ASP A 81 -20.36 -36.35 19.06
CA ASP A 81 -20.30 -37.45 18.08
C ASP A 81 -21.22 -37.24 16.87
N ARG A 82 -21.85 -36.08 16.77
CA ARG A 82 -22.81 -35.69 15.72
C ARG A 82 -22.36 -34.47 14.91
N CYS A 83 -21.05 -34.19 14.90
CA CYS A 83 -20.51 -33.10 14.11
C CYS A 83 -20.67 -33.43 12.63
N TYR A 84 -21.31 -32.51 11.91
CA TYR A 84 -21.34 -32.50 10.47
C TYR A 84 -20.67 -31.24 9.94
N TRP A 85 -19.78 -31.41 8.97
CA TRP A 85 -19.34 -30.30 8.15
C TRP A 85 -19.21 -30.75 6.70
N ALA A 86 -19.43 -29.80 5.79
CA ALA A 86 -19.25 -30.04 4.36
C ALA A 86 -18.81 -28.77 3.67
N VAL A 87 -17.85 -28.89 2.76
CA VAL A 87 -17.50 -27.86 1.78
C VAL A 87 -18.16 -28.23 0.47
N THR A 88 -18.93 -27.31 -0.11
CA THR A 88 -19.71 -27.55 -1.33
C THR A 88 -19.34 -26.58 -2.43
N ARG A 89 -19.55 -27.01 -3.68
CA ARG A 89 -19.54 -26.15 -4.87
C ARG A 89 -20.86 -25.39 -5.00
N ALA A 90 -20.89 -24.39 -5.88
CA ALA A 90 -22.09 -23.57 -6.12
C ALA A 90 -23.29 -24.37 -6.66
N ASN A 91 -23.04 -25.53 -7.29
CA ASN A 91 -24.08 -26.45 -7.76
C ASN A 91 -24.55 -27.45 -6.67
N GLY A 92 -24.00 -27.38 -5.45
CA GLY A 92 -24.32 -28.27 -4.34
C GLY A 92 -23.43 -29.50 -4.23
N ASP A 93 -22.52 -29.75 -5.17
CA ASP A 93 -21.62 -30.91 -5.09
C ASP A 93 -20.69 -30.80 -3.89
N ILE A 94 -20.58 -31.87 -3.11
CA ILE A 94 -19.67 -31.95 -1.99
C ILE A 94 -18.23 -32.09 -2.51
N ILE A 95 -17.34 -31.23 -1.98
CA ILE A 95 -15.89 -31.31 -2.18
C ILE A 95 -15.27 -32.18 -1.10
N ASP A 96 -15.65 -31.91 0.14
CA ASP A 96 -15.17 -32.62 1.33
C ASP A 96 -16.24 -32.55 2.41
N ASN A 97 -16.36 -33.59 3.22
CA ASN A 97 -17.28 -33.62 4.33
C ASN A 97 -16.87 -34.62 5.42
N HIS A 98 -17.47 -34.46 6.58
CA HIS A 98 -17.34 -35.40 7.69
C HIS A 98 -18.64 -35.45 8.48
N PHE A 99 -19.01 -36.65 8.93
CA PHE A 99 -20.05 -36.86 9.92
C PHE A 99 -19.51 -37.76 11.03
N GLY A 100 -19.60 -37.32 12.28
CA GLY A 100 -19.27 -38.13 13.44
C GLY A 100 -18.60 -37.32 14.55
N MET A 101 -17.48 -37.84 15.07
CA MET A 101 -16.76 -37.20 16.16
C MET A 101 -16.33 -35.78 15.82
N SER A 102 -16.66 -34.85 16.70
CA SER A 102 -16.13 -33.48 16.71
C SER A 102 -14.65 -33.49 17.10
N GLY A 103 -14.04 -32.31 17.13
CA GLY A 103 -12.66 -32.18 17.55
C GLY A 103 -11.69 -32.60 16.44
N GLY A 104 -12.15 -32.61 15.19
CA GLY A 104 -11.32 -32.78 14.00
C GLY A 104 -10.87 -31.46 13.36
N THR A 105 -10.37 -31.59 12.15
CA THR A 105 -9.91 -30.50 11.29
C THR A 105 -10.73 -30.53 9.99
N ALA A 106 -11.12 -29.37 9.48
CA ALA A 106 -11.77 -29.22 8.18
C ALA A 106 -10.84 -28.43 7.25
N TYR A 107 -10.72 -28.89 6.01
CA TYR A 107 -10.02 -28.14 4.96
C TYR A 107 -11.04 -27.41 4.09
N VAL A 108 -11.13 -26.09 4.26
CA VAL A 108 -11.98 -25.23 3.45
C VAL A 108 -11.24 -24.91 2.16
N SER A 109 -11.54 -25.69 1.11
CA SER A 109 -10.92 -25.55 -0.21
C SER A 109 -11.10 -24.15 -0.81
N THR A 110 -10.08 -23.64 -1.49
CA THR A 110 -10.16 -22.41 -2.30
C THR A 110 -11.14 -22.53 -3.46
N ALA A 111 -11.48 -23.75 -3.89
CA ALA A 111 -12.51 -24.02 -4.88
C ALA A 111 -13.92 -24.21 -4.27
N GLY A 112 -14.04 -24.13 -2.94
CA GLY A 112 -15.32 -24.18 -2.24
C GLY A 112 -16.14 -22.92 -2.51
N PHE A 113 -17.46 -23.10 -2.65
CA PHE A 113 -18.42 -22.01 -2.67
C PHE A 113 -18.91 -21.69 -1.26
N GLN A 114 -19.25 -22.74 -0.50
CA GLN A 114 -19.80 -22.63 0.84
C GLN A 114 -19.22 -23.72 1.73
N VAL A 115 -19.16 -23.45 3.04
CA VAL A 115 -19.02 -24.47 4.07
C VAL A 115 -20.23 -24.46 5.00
N GLN A 116 -20.69 -25.65 5.37
CA GLN A 116 -21.67 -25.88 6.43
C GLN A 116 -20.94 -26.41 7.66
N PHE A 117 -21.27 -25.88 8.82
CA PHE A 117 -20.89 -26.42 10.13
C PHE A 117 -22.14 -26.70 10.95
N GLU A 118 -22.22 -27.86 11.57
CA GLU A 118 -23.36 -28.25 12.39
C GLU A 118 -22.92 -29.19 13.52
N SER A 119 -23.25 -28.82 14.77
CA SER A 119 -22.92 -29.60 15.96
C SER A 119 -21.42 -29.93 16.10
N CYS A 120 -20.55 -29.04 15.63
CA CYS A 120 -19.08 -29.21 15.66
C CYS A 120 -18.38 -28.35 16.73
N GLY A 121 -19.13 -27.51 17.45
CA GLY A 121 -18.55 -26.55 18.38
C GLY A 121 -17.98 -25.34 17.65
N ILE A 122 -16.86 -24.80 18.13
CA ILE A 122 -16.24 -23.60 17.55
C ILE A 122 -15.07 -23.98 16.64
N TRP A 123 -15.10 -23.47 15.41
CA TRP A 123 -14.03 -23.60 14.43
C TRP A 123 -13.08 -22.41 14.53
N THR A 124 -11.80 -22.69 14.71
CA THR A 124 -10.73 -21.68 14.73
C THR A 124 -9.80 -21.87 13.53
N PHE A 125 -9.46 -20.78 12.86
CA PHE A 125 -8.51 -20.79 11.75
C PHE A 125 -7.10 -21.18 12.23
N VAL A 126 -6.43 -22.07 11.50
CA VAL A 126 -5.11 -22.61 11.86
C VAL A 126 -4.04 -22.14 10.87
N GLN A 127 -4.28 -22.34 9.57
CA GLN A 127 -3.30 -22.05 8.53
C GLN A 127 -3.98 -21.75 7.19
N ASP A 128 -3.31 -20.94 6.36
CA ASP A 128 -3.67 -20.70 4.97
C ASP A 128 -3.59 -22.01 4.13
N PRO A 129 -4.30 -22.09 2.99
CA PRO A 129 -4.42 -23.31 2.19
C PRO A 129 -3.13 -23.76 1.51
#